data_AF-A0AAE8G7Y0-F1
#
_entry.id   AF-A0AAE8G7Y0-F1
#
_cell.length_a   1.000
_cell.length_b   1.000
_cell.length_c   1.000
_cell.angle_alpha   90.00
_cell.angle_beta   90.00
_cell.angle_gamma   90.00
#
_symmetry.space_group_name_H-M   'P 1'
#
loop_
_entity.id
_entity.type
_entity.pdbx_description
1 polymer ?
#
loop_
_entity_poly.entity_id
_entity_poly.type
_entity_poly.pdbx_seq_one_letter_code
_entity_poly.pdbx_strand_id
1 'polypeptide(L)'
;MSDFLSFTLENIRNGGAFMAWLESRRLEWAPLVAARLKYLLEGRTFVLMCDEQRSWYEEYFLKNINSKAARPMLPFVSLNSLCKKKVQSSEDIALLNDLLDISFPNGYVYFYIGSASDNKSLIAKSRDDSLLWLFDEQLQDSFYLNSKDKDLDIKLISLYQLFDASLDAILFSKVQLG
;
A
#
# COMPACT_ATOMS: atom_id res chain seq x y z
N MET A 1 -12.46 19.69 34.42
CA MET A 1 -12.23 18.25 34.14
C MET A 1 -13.43 17.80 33.32
N SER A 2 -13.27 17.47 32.03
CA SER A 2 -14.38 16.95 31.24
C SER A 2 -14.73 15.56 31.79
N ASP A 3 -16.02 15.30 32.04
CA ASP A 3 -16.47 13.96 32.40
C ASP A 3 -16.27 13.00 31.21
N PHE A 4 -15.99 11.74 31.52
CA PHE A 4 -15.67 10.69 30.54
C PHE A 4 -16.78 10.53 29.50
N LEU A 5 -18.04 10.76 29.88
CA LEU A 5 -19.18 10.72 28.98
C LEU A 5 -19.10 11.80 27.90
N SER A 6 -18.77 13.05 28.27
CA SER A 6 -18.64 14.18 27.35
C SER A 6 -17.46 14.01 26.40
N PHE A 7 -16.32 13.52 26.91
CA PHE A 7 -15.16 13.17 26.10
C PHE A 7 -15.50 12.07 25.09
N THR A 8 -16.23 11.03 25.50
CA THR A 8 -16.62 9.92 24.62
C THR A 8 -17.59 10.35 23.53
N LEU A 9 -18.62 11.15 23.88
CA LEU A 9 -19.60 11.70 22.93
C LEU A 9 -18.95 12.60 21.88
N GLU A 10 -17.96 13.40 22.28
CA GLU A 10 -17.21 14.28 21.38
C GLU A 10 -16.34 13.47 20.40
N ASN A 11 -15.66 12.42 20.89
CA ASN A 11 -14.87 11.53 20.03
C ASN A 11 -15.74 10.70 19.06
N ILE A 12 -16.93 10.25 19.48
CA ILE A 12 -17.88 9.55 18.59
C ILE A 12 -18.36 10.47 17.45
N ARG A 13 -18.64 11.74 17.74
CA ARG A 13 -19.10 12.72 16.73
C ARG A 13 -18.02 13.08 15.71
N ASN A 14 -16.75 13.11 16.13
CA ASN A 14 -15.63 13.44 15.27
C ASN A 14 -15.23 12.31 14.29
N GLY A 15 -15.66 11.06 14.54
CA GLY A 15 -15.34 9.90 13.70
C GLY A 15 -15.98 9.88 12.30
N GLY A 16 -16.79 10.88 11.94
CA GLY A 16 -17.60 10.91 10.72
C GLY A 16 -16.95 11.52 9.46
N ALA A 17 -15.69 11.98 9.52
CA ALA A 17 -15.00 12.67 8.41
C ALA A 17 -13.84 11.85 7.79
N PHE A 18 -13.98 10.52 7.77
CA PHE A 18 -12.91 9.55 7.48
C PHE A 18 -12.15 9.76 6.14
N MET A 19 -12.77 10.43 5.16
CA MET A 19 -12.18 10.67 3.83
C MET A 19 -11.83 12.14 3.53
N ALA A 20 -12.17 13.08 4.40
CA ALA A 20 -11.95 14.51 4.13
C ALA A 20 -10.46 14.85 3.94
N TRP A 21 -9.59 14.13 4.65
CA TRP A 21 -8.15 14.28 4.52
C TRP A 21 -7.59 13.77 3.18
N LEU A 22 -8.27 12.83 2.51
CA LEU A 22 -7.88 12.33 1.18
C LEU A 22 -8.31 13.28 0.07
N GLU A 23 -9.40 14.02 0.26
CA GLU A 23 -9.86 15.00 -0.72
C GLU A 23 -8.78 16.05 -1.03
N SER A 24 -8.08 16.53 -0.02
CA SER A 24 -6.99 17.49 -0.17
C SER A 24 -5.75 16.90 -0.87
N ARG A 25 -5.60 15.57 -0.85
CA ARG A 25 -4.43 14.84 -1.39
C ARG A 25 -4.72 14.06 -2.66
N ARG A 26 -5.91 14.22 -3.25
CA ARG A 26 -6.35 13.49 -4.44
C ARG A 26 -5.41 13.64 -5.64
N LEU A 27 -4.78 14.81 -5.78
CA LEU A 27 -3.86 15.12 -6.89
C LEU A 27 -2.52 14.39 -6.77
N GLU A 28 -2.11 14.03 -5.55
CA GLU A 28 -0.95 13.16 -5.30
C GLU A 28 -1.32 11.69 -5.51
N TRP A 29 -2.46 11.28 -4.94
CA TRP A 29 -2.90 9.89 -4.91
C TRP A 29 -3.28 9.35 -6.29
N ALA A 30 -4.15 10.06 -7.02
CA ALA A 30 -4.75 9.54 -8.24
C ALA A 30 -3.73 9.18 -9.33
N PRO A 31 -2.78 10.04 -9.73
CA PRO A 31 -1.80 9.69 -10.76
C PRO A 31 -0.86 8.56 -10.33
N LEU A 32 -0.42 8.58 -9.05
CA LEU A 32 0.46 7.55 -8.50
C LEU A 32 -0.16 6.16 -8.58
N VAL A 33 -1.39 6.03 -8.09
CA VAL A 33 -2.09 4.74 -8.05
C VAL A 33 -2.56 4.32 -9.44
N ALA A 34 -3.04 5.24 -10.27
CA ALA A 34 -3.42 4.95 -11.65
C ALA A 34 -2.25 4.34 -12.45
N ALA A 35 -1.07 4.95 -12.37
CA ALA A 35 0.13 4.46 -13.06
C ALA A 35 0.48 3.03 -12.65
N ARG A 36 0.28 2.67 -11.38
CA ARG A 36 0.63 1.35 -10.86
C ARG A 36 -0.46 0.32 -11.13
N LEU A 37 -1.73 0.70 -11.03
CA LEU A 37 -2.83 -0.18 -11.39
C LEU A 37 -2.84 -0.55 -12.88
N LYS A 38 -2.19 0.23 -13.74
CA LYS A 38 -1.94 -0.17 -15.14
C LYS A 38 -1.10 -1.45 -15.22
N TYR A 39 -0.06 -1.57 -14.39
CA TYR A 39 0.74 -2.80 -14.30
C TYR A 39 -0.08 -4.00 -13.84
N LEU A 40 -1.08 -3.80 -12.99
CA LEU A 40 -2.00 -4.87 -12.60
C LEU A 40 -2.81 -5.37 -13.81
N LEU A 41 -3.29 -4.46 -14.66
CA LEU A 41 -4.01 -4.82 -15.90
C LEU A 41 -3.11 -5.50 -16.93
N GLU A 42 -1.83 -5.17 -16.94
CA GLU A 42 -0.80 -5.86 -17.74
C GLU A 42 -0.45 -7.25 -17.18
N GLY A 43 -1.02 -7.65 -16.04
CA GLY A 43 -0.81 -8.96 -15.44
C GLY A 43 0.41 -9.06 -14.54
N ARG A 44 0.97 -7.92 -14.08
CA ARG A 44 2.08 -7.91 -13.12
C ARG A 44 1.63 -8.26 -11.70
N THR A 45 2.50 -8.93 -10.97
CA THR A 45 2.28 -9.29 -9.57
C THR A 45 2.67 -8.15 -8.63
N PHE A 46 1.85 -7.86 -7.63
CA PHE A 46 2.18 -6.91 -6.57
C PHE A 46 2.79 -7.66 -5.38
N VAL A 47 4.06 -7.38 -5.11
CA VAL A 47 4.79 -7.94 -3.97
C VAL A 47 4.70 -6.94 -2.81
N LEU A 48 3.76 -7.21 -1.90
CA LEU A 48 3.44 -6.37 -0.75
C LEU A 48 4.44 -6.59 0.39
N MET A 49 4.85 -5.47 1.00
CA MET A 49 5.70 -5.42 2.18
C MET A 49 5.29 -4.25 3.07
N CYS A 50 5.17 -4.50 4.38
CA CYS A 50 5.11 -3.42 5.36
C CYS A 50 6.35 -3.40 6.27
N ASP A 51 6.63 -2.25 6.88
CA ASP A 51 7.56 -2.20 8.01
C ASP A 51 7.08 -3.11 9.17
N GLU A 52 7.95 -3.37 10.15
CA GLU A 52 7.62 -4.27 11.26
C GLU A 52 6.39 -3.80 12.07
N GLN A 53 6.26 -2.49 12.30
CA GLN A 53 5.15 -1.90 13.05
C GLN A 53 3.81 -2.06 12.31
N ARG A 54 3.82 -2.11 10.98
CA ARG A 54 2.63 -2.20 10.11
C ARG A 54 2.44 -3.61 9.54
N SER A 55 3.06 -4.62 10.15
CA SER A 55 2.83 -6.03 9.83
C SER A 55 1.34 -6.43 9.92
N TRP A 56 0.59 -5.85 10.86
CA TRP A 56 -0.86 -6.03 10.96
C TRP A 56 -1.60 -5.54 9.70
N TYR A 57 -1.09 -4.50 9.06
CA TYR A 57 -1.69 -3.89 7.88
C TYR A 57 -1.42 -4.72 6.62
N GLU A 58 -0.23 -5.33 6.51
CA GLU A 58 0.09 -6.31 5.46
C GLU A 58 -0.91 -7.47 5.49
N GLU A 59 -1.13 -8.06 6.67
CA GLU A 59 -2.09 -9.15 6.88
C GLU A 59 -3.53 -8.70 6.59
N TYR A 60 -3.93 -7.51 7.06
CA TYR A 60 -5.23 -6.91 6.76
C TYR A 60 -5.42 -6.76 5.25
N PHE A 61 -4.45 -6.19 4.54
CA PHE A 61 -4.52 -5.97 3.10
C PHE A 61 -4.71 -7.29 2.35
N LEU A 62 -3.85 -8.29 2.61
CA LEU A 62 -3.86 -9.57 1.88
C LEU A 62 -5.12 -10.39 2.16
N LYS A 63 -5.65 -10.35 3.39
CA LYS A 63 -6.93 -11.01 3.70
C LYS A 63 -8.11 -10.38 2.97
N ASN A 64 -8.12 -9.06 2.81
CA ASN A 64 -9.27 -8.36 2.27
C ASN A 64 -9.24 -8.24 0.73
N ILE A 65 -8.07 -8.12 0.11
CA ILE A 65 -7.96 -7.86 -1.33
C ILE A 65 -8.55 -8.99 -2.19
N ASN A 66 -8.56 -10.22 -1.70
CA ASN A 66 -9.12 -11.37 -2.41
C ASN A 66 -10.35 -11.98 -1.72
N SER A 67 -11.00 -11.26 -0.79
CA SER A 67 -12.19 -11.76 -0.08
C SER A 67 -13.50 -11.59 -0.86
N LYS A 68 -13.54 -10.70 -1.85
CA LYS A 68 -14.74 -10.39 -2.62
C LYS A 68 -15.01 -11.45 -3.69
N ALA A 69 -16.19 -12.07 -3.64
CA ALA A 69 -16.62 -13.06 -4.64
C ALA A 69 -16.93 -12.48 -6.04
N ALA A 70 -17.21 -11.19 -6.13
CA ALA A 70 -17.70 -10.57 -7.38
C ALA A 70 -16.59 -10.20 -8.38
N ARG A 71 -15.30 -10.36 -8.03
CA ARG A 71 -14.15 -9.97 -8.87
C ARG A 71 -13.12 -11.12 -8.97
N PRO A 72 -12.26 -11.14 -10.00
CA PRO A 72 -11.21 -12.15 -10.10
C PRO A 72 -10.20 -12.04 -8.96
N MET A 73 -9.48 -13.14 -8.69
CA MET A 73 -8.34 -13.11 -7.78
C MET A 73 -7.26 -12.20 -8.34
N LEU A 74 -6.75 -11.32 -7.49
CA LEU A 74 -5.73 -10.34 -7.82
C LEU A 74 -4.36 -10.84 -7.34
N PRO A 75 -3.28 -10.65 -8.14
CA PRO A 75 -1.95 -11.16 -7.84
C PRO A 75 -1.22 -10.28 -6.80
N PHE A 76 -1.72 -10.28 -5.56
CA PHE A 76 -1.05 -9.65 -4.41
C PHE A 76 -0.47 -10.73 -3.50
N VAL A 77 0.83 -10.63 -3.21
CA VAL A 77 1.57 -11.62 -2.41
C VAL A 77 2.50 -10.95 -1.42
N SER A 78 2.70 -11.54 -0.25
CA SER A 78 3.72 -11.07 0.71
C SER A 78 5.12 -11.49 0.25
N LEU A 79 6.10 -10.57 0.31
CA LEU A 79 7.51 -10.93 0.09
C LEU A 79 7.97 -12.03 1.05
N ASN A 80 7.53 -11.95 2.31
CA ASN A 80 7.90 -12.93 3.34
C ASN A 80 7.40 -14.33 2.99
N SER A 81 6.37 -14.48 2.16
CA SER A 81 5.89 -15.78 1.68
C SER A 81 6.76 -16.35 0.55
N LEU A 82 7.44 -15.49 -0.22
CA LEU A 82 8.28 -15.88 -1.36
C LEU A 82 9.74 -16.14 -0.94
N CYS A 83 10.29 -15.28 -0.08
CA CYS A 83 11.68 -15.35 0.34
C CYS A 83 11.79 -15.22 1.86
N LYS A 84 12.30 -16.28 2.51
CA LYS A 84 12.58 -16.30 3.96
C LYS A 84 14.01 -15.85 4.29
N LYS A 85 14.88 -15.73 3.28
CA LYS A 85 16.26 -15.25 3.47
C LYS A 85 16.21 -13.77 3.85
N LYS A 86 16.94 -13.40 4.91
CA LYS A 86 17.12 -11.98 5.26
C LYS A 86 17.95 -11.30 4.18
N VAL A 87 17.44 -10.21 3.64
CA VAL A 87 18.12 -9.36 2.65
C VAL A 87 18.77 -8.21 3.40
N GLN A 88 20.11 -8.14 3.37
CA GLN A 88 20.86 -7.17 4.17
C GLN A 88 21.86 -6.33 3.35
N SER A 89 22.19 -6.73 2.13
CA SER A 89 23.11 -6.00 1.25
C SER A 89 22.50 -5.69 -0.12
N SER A 90 23.15 -4.81 -0.88
CA SER A 90 22.80 -4.54 -2.28
C SER A 90 22.87 -5.79 -3.16
N GLU A 91 23.83 -6.68 -2.89
CA GLU A 91 23.94 -7.96 -3.61
C GLU A 91 22.76 -8.87 -3.29
N ASP A 92 22.32 -8.92 -2.03
CA ASP A 92 21.11 -9.69 -1.66
C ASP A 92 19.86 -9.14 -2.35
N ILE A 93 19.74 -7.82 -2.49
CA ILE A 93 18.62 -7.17 -3.20
C ILE A 93 18.65 -7.56 -4.69
N ALA A 94 19.83 -7.53 -5.33
CA ALA A 94 19.97 -7.94 -6.72
C ALA A 94 19.56 -9.41 -6.92
N LEU A 95 20.04 -10.31 -6.06
CA LEU A 95 19.66 -11.73 -6.10
C LEU A 95 18.17 -11.96 -5.83
N LEU A 96 17.56 -11.16 -4.94
CA LEU A 96 16.12 -11.19 -4.72
C LEU A 96 15.37 -10.74 -5.98
N ASN A 97 15.81 -9.67 -6.63
CA ASN A 97 15.19 -9.21 -7.87
C ASN A 97 15.28 -10.26 -8.97
N ASP A 98 16.45 -10.88 -9.16
CA ASP A 98 16.64 -12.00 -10.11
C ASP A 98 15.67 -13.16 -9.84
N LEU A 99 15.49 -13.53 -8.57
CA LEU A 99 14.54 -14.57 -8.16
C LEU A 99 13.10 -14.19 -8.56
N LEU A 100 12.68 -12.96 -8.31
CA LEU A 100 11.33 -12.49 -8.60
C LEU A 100 11.08 -12.32 -10.10
N ASP A 101 12.08 -11.89 -10.87
CA ASP A 101 12.00 -11.80 -12.34
C ASP A 101 11.79 -13.18 -12.96
N ILE A 102 12.44 -14.23 -12.44
CA ILE A 102 12.22 -15.62 -12.87
C ILE A 102 10.83 -16.12 -12.43
N SER A 103 10.41 -15.76 -11.22
CA SER A 103 9.16 -16.24 -10.61
C SER A 103 7.91 -15.58 -11.22
N PHE A 104 8.04 -14.35 -11.72
CA PHE A 104 6.96 -13.57 -12.30
C PHE A 104 7.33 -13.11 -13.72
N PRO A 105 7.16 -13.97 -14.74
CA PRO A 105 7.56 -13.66 -16.11
C PRO A 105 6.88 -12.43 -16.73
N ASN A 106 5.68 -12.08 -16.26
CA ASN A 106 4.96 -10.87 -16.69
C ASN A 106 5.44 -9.61 -15.95
N GLY A 107 6.40 -9.74 -15.04
CA GLY A 107 6.91 -8.68 -14.18
C GLY A 107 6.19 -8.60 -12.83
N TYR A 108 6.78 -7.82 -11.94
CA TYR A 108 6.24 -7.54 -10.62
C TYR A 108 6.45 -6.08 -10.24
N VAL A 109 5.70 -5.63 -9.25
CA VAL A 109 5.78 -4.30 -8.66
C VAL A 109 5.94 -4.48 -7.16
N TYR A 110 6.99 -3.88 -6.57
CA TYR A 110 7.05 -3.80 -5.12
C TYR A 110 6.00 -2.80 -4.63
N PHE A 111 5.21 -3.22 -3.65
CA PHE A 111 4.29 -2.33 -2.95
C PHE A 111 4.72 -2.25 -1.49
N TYR A 112 5.34 -1.13 -1.13
CA TYR A 112 5.89 -0.92 0.19
C TYR A 112 5.11 0.13 0.98
N ILE A 113 4.78 -0.19 2.23
CA ILE A 113 4.05 0.69 3.16
C ILE A 113 4.79 0.71 4.50
N GLY A 114 5.41 1.84 4.85
CA GLY A 114 6.15 1.89 6.10
C GLY A 114 7.19 2.99 6.19
N SER A 115 7.96 2.93 7.27
CA SER A 115 9.12 3.81 7.49
C SER A 115 10.13 3.74 6.34
N ALA A 116 10.63 4.88 5.90
CA ALA A 116 11.70 4.92 4.92
C ALA A 116 13.08 4.51 5.47
N SER A 117 13.18 4.30 6.79
CA SER A 117 14.38 3.77 7.46
C SER A 117 14.40 2.24 7.58
N ASP A 118 13.30 1.55 7.23
CA ASP A 118 13.23 0.08 7.29
C ASP A 118 14.03 -0.55 6.14
N ASN A 119 14.66 -1.70 6.37
CA ASN A 119 15.42 -2.40 5.33
C ASN A 119 14.56 -2.79 4.12
N LYS A 120 13.28 -3.12 4.31
CA LYS A 120 12.36 -3.44 3.21
C LYS A 120 12.08 -2.21 2.32
N SER A 121 12.23 -1.00 2.86
CA SER A 121 12.14 0.22 2.05
C SER A 121 13.28 0.29 1.02
N LEU A 122 14.49 -0.18 1.38
CA LEU A 122 15.63 -0.24 0.45
C LEU A 122 15.37 -1.25 -0.68
N ILE A 123 14.75 -2.39 -0.35
CA ILE A 123 14.32 -3.38 -1.35
C ILE A 123 13.35 -2.74 -2.34
N ALA A 124 12.31 -2.08 -1.83
CA ALA A 124 11.29 -1.46 -2.68
C ALA A 124 11.85 -0.30 -3.52
N LYS A 125 12.75 0.50 -2.96
CA LYS A 125 13.44 1.61 -3.66
C LYS A 125 14.44 1.13 -4.71
N SER A 126 14.75 -0.17 -4.78
CA SER A 126 15.64 -0.72 -5.83
C SER A 126 15.00 -0.76 -7.23
N ARG A 127 13.69 -0.49 -7.33
CA ARG A 127 12.96 -0.44 -8.59
C ARG A 127 12.16 0.85 -8.72
N ASP A 128 12.20 1.42 -9.93
CA ASP A 128 11.49 2.67 -10.26
C ASP A 128 9.98 2.47 -10.41
N ASP A 129 9.53 1.26 -10.76
CA ASP A 129 8.11 0.94 -10.96
C ASP A 129 7.34 0.67 -9.65
N SER A 130 8.03 0.68 -8.51
CA SER A 130 7.46 0.45 -7.19
C SER A 130 6.32 1.41 -6.83
N LEU A 131 5.37 0.91 -6.04
CA LEU A 131 4.36 1.69 -5.36
C LEU A 131 4.80 1.91 -3.91
N LEU A 132 5.08 3.15 -3.52
CA LEU A 132 5.68 3.47 -2.23
C LEU A 132 4.74 4.36 -1.41
N TRP A 133 4.31 3.88 -0.25
CA TRP A 133 3.69 4.70 0.79
C TRP A 133 4.68 4.84 1.94
N LEU A 134 5.39 5.98 1.95
CA LEU A 134 6.55 6.19 2.83
C LEU A 134 6.19 7.05 4.03
N PHE A 135 6.69 6.66 5.19
CA PHE A 135 6.57 7.45 6.40
C PHE A 135 7.79 8.33 6.60
N ASP A 136 7.53 9.58 6.97
CA ASP A 136 8.53 10.59 7.38
C ASP A 136 9.59 10.96 6.33
N GLU A 137 9.47 10.46 5.10
CA GLU A 137 10.32 10.82 3.96
C GLU A 137 9.46 11.21 2.76
N GLN A 138 9.69 12.40 2.22
CA GLN A 138 9.10 12.82 0.95
C GLN A 138 10.01 12.40 -0.19
N LEU A 139 9.56 11.40 -0.95
CA LEU A 139 10.20 10.97 -2.19
C LEU A 139 9.28 11.29 -3.37
N GLN A 140 9.85 11.69 -4.51
CA GLN A 140 9.07 11.84 -5.73
C GLN A 140 8.42 10.49 -6.11
N ASP A 141 7.21 10.54 -6.66
CA ASP A 141 6.47 9.33 -7.07
C ASP A 141 6.20 8.35 -5.90
N SER A 142 6.03 8.91 -4.70
CA SER A 142 5.62 8.19 -3.50
C SER A 142 4.46 8.91 -2.82
N PHE A 143 3.72 8.18 -1.99
CA PHE A 143 2.68 8.74 -1.14
C PHE A 143 3.21 8.95 0.28
N TYR A 144 3.46 10.20 0.65
CA TYR A 144 3.96 10.54 1.98
C TYR A 144 2.88 10.32 3.06
N LEU A 145 3.23 9.78 4.21
CA LEU A 145 2.42 9.76 5.43
C LEU A 145 3.29 10.15 6.63
N ASN A 146 2.69 10.72 7.67
CA ASN A 146 3.40 11.11 8.88
C ASN A 146 3.26 10.00 9.92
N SER A 147 4.37 9.40 10.37
CA SER A 147 4.32 8.29 11.34
C SER A 147 3.78 8.70 12.71
N LYS A 148 3.86 10.00 13.04
CA LYS A 148 3.40 10.59 14.30
C LYS A 148 1.95 11.05 14.25
N ASP A 149 1.28 10.85 13.13
CA ASP A 149 -0.14 11.14 12.99
C ASP A 149 -0.95 10.19 13.88
N LYS A 150 -1.78 10.76 14.77
CA LYS A 150 -2.61 9.98 15.69
C LYS A 150 -3.66 9.15 14.95
N ASP A 151 -4.04 9.58 13.75
CA ASP A 151 -5.03 8.91 12.92
C ASP A 151 -4.37 8.04 11.84
N LEU A 152 -3.07 7.74 11.92
CA LEU A 152 -2.35 7.00 10.87
C LEU A 152 -3.01 5.65 10.52
N ASP A 153 -3.38 4.86 11.51
CA ASP A 153 -3.96 3.53 11.27
C ASP A 153 -5.33 3.63 10.58
N ILE A 154 -6.14 4.62 11.00
CA ILE A 154 -7.40 5.00 10.37
C ILE A 154 -7.16 5.41 8.91
N LYS A 155 -6.13 6.21 8.66
CA LYS A 155 -5.72 6.64 7.31
C LYS A 155 -5.30 5.45 6.45
N LEU A 156 -4.52 4.51 6.98
CA LEU A 156 -4.13 3.29 6.26
C LEU A 156 -5.36 2.45 5.87
N ILE A 157 -6.33 2.27 6.77
CA ILE A 157 -7.59 1.59 6.45
C ILE A 157 -8.35 2.35 5.35
N SER A 158 -8.42 3.69 5.42
CA SER A 158 -9.09 4.51 4.41
C SER A 158 -8.42 4.43 3.03
N LEU A 159 -7.09 4.35 2.99
CA LEU A 159 -6.32 4.18 1.76
C LEU A 159 -6.58 2.81 1.13
N TYR A 160 -6.67 1.75 1.94
CA TYR A 160 -7.07 0.43 1.45
C TYR A 160 -8.46 0.49 0.83
N GLN A 161 -9.45 1.08 1.51
CA GLN A 161 -10.81 1.19 0.99
C GLN A 161 -10.87 1.94 -0.35
N LEU A 162 -10.12 3.04 -0.46
CA LEU A 162 -10.04 3.80 -1.71
C LEU A 162 -9.33 3.00 -2.82
N PHE A 163 -8.23 2.32 -2.49
CA PHE A 163 -7.51 1.45 -3.42
C PHE A 163 -8.42 0.30 -3.93
N ASP A 164 -9.12 -0.36 -3.02
CA ASP A 164 -10.05 -1.45 -3.28
C ASP A 164 -11.25 -1.02 -4.15
N ALA A 165 -11.81 0.16 -3.89
CA ALA A 165 -12.85 0.76 -4.73
C ALA A 165 -12.31 1.15 -6.12
N SER A 166 -11.07 1.62 -6.20
CA SER A 166 -10.41 1.97 -7.46
C SER A 166 -10.21 0.73 -8.34
N LEU A 167 -9.81 -0.39 -7.74
CA LEU A 167 -9.70 -1.68 -8.42
C LEU A 167 -11.02 -2.13 -9.04
N ASP A 168 -12.11 -2.08 -8.27
CA ASP A 168 -13.43 -2.43 -8.80
C ASP A 168 -13.83 -1.52 -9.97
N ALA A 169 -13.57 -0.22 -9.85
CA ALA A 169 -13.86 0.72 -10.92
C ALA A 169 -13.11 0.41 -12.22
N ILE A 170 -11.83 0.05 -12.12
CA ILE A 170 -10.97 -0.24 -13.27
C ILE A 170 -11.32 -1.61 -13.87
N LEU A 171 -11.46 -2.65 -13.06
CA LEU A 171 -11.74 -4.02 -13.53
C LEU A 171 -13.10 -4.13 -14.24
N PHE A 172 -14.11 -3.39 -13.78
CA PHE A 172 -15.42 -3.34 -14.43
C PHE A 172 -15.53 -2.24 -15.49
N SER A 173 -14.40 -1.68 -15.93
CA SER A 173 -14.34 -0.64 -16.98
C SER A 173 -15.22 0.59 -16.70
N LYS A 174 -15.47 0.90 -15.43
CA LYS A 174 -16.17 2.12 -15.01
C LYS A 174 -15.25 3.34 -15.14
N VAL A 175 -13.94 3.12 -15.06
CA VAL A 175 -12.90 4.13 -15.21
C VAL A 175 -11.82 3.59 -16.13
N GLN A 176 -11.36 4.42 -17.08
CA GLN A 176 -10.18 4.12 -17.89
C GLN A 176 -8.95 4.74 -17.24
N LEU A 177 -7.88 3.95 -17.15
CA LEU A 177 -6.56 4.46 -16.80
C LEU A 177 -6.00 5.16 -18.04
N GLY A 178 -5.73 6.47 -17.92
CA GLY A 178 -5.13 7.29 -18.98
C GLY A 178 -3.69 6.90 -19.31
#